data_AF-A0A6C0B381-F1
#
_entry.id   AF-A0A6C0B381-F1
#
_cell.length_a   1.000
_cell.length_b   1.000
_cell.length_c   1.000
_cell.angle_alpha   90.00
_cell.angle_beta   90.00
_cell.angle_gamma   90.00
#
_symmetry.space_group_name_H-M   'P 1'
#
loop_
_entity.id
_entity.type
_entity.pdbx_description
1 polymer ?
#
loop_
_entity_poly.entity_id
_entity_poly.type
_entity_poly.pdbx_seq_one_letter_code
_entity_poly.pdbx_strand_id
1 'polypeptide(L)'
;MNALCIPRMENTIPKEYILKTFIKLKIGSIEQISEIPLHNDNKHKRVIIKVRWSEENENAQNIITRLSNKETVKIVHEFPWFWRVVAKNH
;
A
#
# COMPACT_ATOMS: atom_id res chain seq x y z
N MET A 1 12.24 -3.15 -5.74
CA MET A 1 10.76 -3.23 -5.63
C MET A 1 10.23 -1.84 -5.34
N ASN A 2 9.39 -1.29 -6.22
CA ASN A 2 9.08 0.15 -6.19
C ASN A 2 7.58 0.44 -6.07
N ALA A 3 6.77 -0.61 -5.93
CA ALA A 3 5.32 -0.48 -5.82
C ALA A 3 4.74 -1.46 -4.81
N LEU A 4 3.82 -0.93 -4.01
CA LEU A 4 2.99 -1.65 -3.05
C LEU A 4 1.63 -1.96 -3.68
N CYS A 5 1.04 -3.07 -3.25
CA CYS A 5 -0.29 -3.49 -3.69
C CYS A 5 -1.18 -3.74 -2.48
N ILE A 6 -2.32 -3.08 -2.44
CA ILE A 6 -3.47 -3.48 -1.61
C ILE A 6 -4.40 -4.25 -2.55
N PRO A 7 -4.44 -5.59 -2.46
CA PRO A 7 -5.09 -6.40 -3.48
C PRO A 7 -6.60 -6.24 -3.50
N ARG A 8 -7.19 -5.90 -2.34
CA ARG A 8 -8.62 -5.71 -2.16
C ARG A 8 -8.88 -4.67 -1.07
N MET A 9 -9.59 -3.61 -1.44
CA MET A 9 -10.05 -2.50 -0.58
C MET A 9 -11.47 -2.14 -1.02
N GLU A 10 -12.32 -1.66 -0.12
CA GLU A 10 -13.64 -1.13 -0.51
C GLU A 10 -13.49 0.03 -1.50
N ASN A 11 -14.37 0.09 -2.51
CA ASN A 11 -14.30 1.12 -3.55
C ASN A 11 -14.56 2.54 -2.98
N THR A 12 -15.26 2.60 -1.85
CA THR A 12 -15.73 3.81 -1.15
C THR A 12 -14.61 4.57 -0.49
N ILE A 13 -13.48 3.91 -0.17
CA ILE A 13 -12.33 4.54 0.46
C ILE A 13 -11.70 5.55 -0.49
N PRO A 14 -11.66 6.86 -0.18
CA PRO A 14 -11.16 7.86 -1.11
C PRO A 14 -9.63 7.77 -1.24
N LYS A 15 -9.12 8.03 -2.46
CA LYS A 15 -7.69 8.07 -2.76
C LYS A 15 -6.89 8.96 -1.80
N GLU A 16 -7.48 10.07 -1.39
CA GLU A 16 -6.86 11.02 -0.45
C GLU A 16 -6.64 10.39 0.94
N TYR A 17 -7.55 9.54 1.42
CA TYR A 17 -7.38 8.83 2.68
C TYR A 17 -6.20 7.85 2.58
N ILE A 18 -6.09 7.13 1.45
CA ILE A 18 -4.95 6.24 1.19
C ILE A 18 -3.65 7.04 1.21
N LEU A 19 -3.58 8.14 0.46
CA LEU A 19 -2.40 9.01 0.41
C LEU A 19 -1.99 9.50 1.81
N LYS A 20 -2.95 10.03 2.58
CA LYS A 20 -2.71 10.53 3.95
C LYS A 20 -2.19 9.41 4.87
N THR A 21 -2.75 8.21 4.79
CA THR A 21 -2.29 7.06 5.58
C THR A 21 -0.84 6.72 5.25
N PHE A 22 -0.47 6.65 3.97
CA PHE A 22 0.89 6.31 3.56
C PHE A 22 1.93 7.42 3.84
N ILE A 23 1.55 8.70 3.74
CA ILE A 23 2.40 9.81 4.15
C ILE A 23 2.73 9.74 5.64
N LYS A 24 1.74 9.39 6.49
CA LYS A 24 1.94 9.26 7.95
C LYS A 24 2.94 8.17 8.33
N LEU A 25 3.15 7.15 7.49
CA LEU A 25 4.14 6.11 7.73
C LEU A 25 5.59 6.62 7.61
N LYS A 26 5.81 7.75 6.94
CA LYS A 26 7.13 8.36 6.70
C LYS A 26 8.15 7.42 6.05
N ILE A 27 7.67 6.48 5.20
CA ILE A 27 8.49 5.46 4.54
C ILE A 27 9.18 5.93 3.25
N GLY A 28 9.01 7.20 2.91
CA GLY A 28 9.44 7.79 1.64
C GLY A 28 8.38 8.73 1.07
N SER A 29 8.44 8.95 -0.24
CA SER A 29 7.47 9.76 -0.98
C SER A 29 6.61 8.92 -1.91
N ILE A 30 5.33 9.26 -2.01
CA ILE A 30 4.37 8.59 -2.89
C ILE A 30 4.45 9.23 -4.26
N GLU A 31 4.90 8.47 -5.26
CA GLU A 31 5.01 8.96 -6.64
C GLU A 31 3.68 8.85 -7.39
N GLN A 32 2.94 7.76 -7.14
CA GLN A 32 1.67 7.49 -7.84
C GLN A 32 0.79 6.57 -7.02
N ILE A 33 -0.53 6.81 -7.07
CA ILE A 33 -1.56 5.87 -6.62
C ILE A 33 -2.49 5.59 -7.78
N SER A 34 -2.65 4.31 -8.11
CA SER A 34 -3.55 3.80 -9.15
C SER A 34 -4.61 2.91 -8.52
N GLU A 35 -5.87 3.19 -8.84
CA GLU A 35 -7.03 2.44 -8.37
C GLU A 35 -7.59 1.64 -9.54
N ILE A 36 -7.69 0.32 -9.35
CA ILE A 36 -8.07 -0.62 -10.39
C ILE A 36 -9.30 -1.38 -9.88
N PRO A 37 -10.49 -1.18 -10.49
CA PRO A 37 -11.67 -1.98 -10.16
C PRO A 37 -11.40 -3.48 -10.31
N LEU A 38 -12.00 -4.31 -9.47
CA LEU A 38 -11.93 -5.75 -9.66
C LEU A 38 -12.97 -6.20 -10.69
N HIS A 39 -12.56 -7.01 -11.68
CA HIS A 39 -13.38 -7.36 -12.84
C HIS A 39 -14.79 -7.87 -12.47
N ASN A 40 -14.92 -8.69 -11.43
CA ASN A 40 -16.19 -9.31 -11.01
C ASN A 40 -16.68 -8.80 -9.65
N ASP A 41 -16.10 -7.70 -9.14
CA ASP A 41 -16.43 -7.16 -7.83
C ASP A 41 -16.36 -5.63 -7.89
N ASN A 42 -17.52 -5.03 -8.15
CA ASN A 42 -17.67 -3.58 -8.24
C ASN A 42 -17.59 -2.88 -6.87
N LYS A 43 -17.70 -3.63 -5.75
CA LYS A 43 -17.63 -3.07 -4.39
C LYS A 43 -16.20 -2.91 -3.92
N HIS A 44 -15.24 -3.53 -4.60
CA HIS A 44 -13.84 -3.48 -4.22
C HIS A 44 -12.95 -3.04 -5.37
N LYS A 45 -11.79 -2.54 -4.99
CA LYS A 45 -10.70 -2.15 -5.89
C LYS A 45 -9.38 -2.69 -5.39
N ARG A 46 -8.46 -2.87 -6.33
CA ARG A 46 -7.04 -3.01 -6.09
C ARG A 46 -6.40 -1.64 -6.11
N VAL A 47 -5.48 -1.38 -5.19
CA VAL A 47 -4.73 -0.13 -5.14
C VAL A 47 -3.25 -0.44 -5.31
N ILE A 48 -2.61 0.21 -6.28
CA ILE A 48 -1.18 0.14 -6.52
C ILE A 48 -0.56 1.49 -6.14
N ILE A 49 0.47 1.46 -5.29
CA ILE A 49 1.09 2.64 -4.74
C ILE A 49 2.57 2.59 -5.10
N LYS A 50 3.01 3.47 -5.99
CA LYS A 50 4.43 3.63 -6.33
C LYS A 50 5.10 4.51 -5.27
N VAL A 51 6.17 4.00 -4.68
CA VAL A 51 6.87 4.66 -3.57
C VAL A 51 8.32 4.85 -3.97
N ARG A 52 8.80 6.08 -3.80
CA ARG A 52 10.23 6.36 -3.70
C ARG A 52 10.62 6.21 -2.24
N TRP A 53 11.25 5.09 -1.93
CA TRP A 53 11.59 4.69 -0.57
C TRP A 53 12.61 5.62 0.08
N SER A 54 12.51 5.77 1.40
CA SER A 54 13.55 6.40 2.20
C SER A 54 14.63 5.38 2.55
N GLU A 55 15.88 5.64 2.17
CA GLU A 55 17.02 4.76 2.47
C GLU A 55 17.39 4.79 3.97
N GLU A 56 17.20 5.94 4.62
CA GLU A 56 17.56 6.17 6.02
C GLU A 56 16.48 5.72 7.03
N ASN A 57 15.33 5.21 6.56
CA ASN A 57 14.21 4.87 7.44
C ASN A 57 14.12 3.36 7.68
N GLU A 58 14.38 2.92 8.91
CA GLU A 58 14.35 1.49 9.28
C GLU A 58 12.99 0.83 9.03
N ASN A 59 11.87 1.54 9.24
CA ASN A 59 10.54 1.02 8.96
C ASN A 59 10.34 0.80 7.45
N ALA A 60 10.85 1.73 6.62
CA ALA A 60 10.83 1.56 5.18
C ALA A 60 11.64 0.32 4.76
N GLN A 61 12.85 0.16 5.30
CA GLN A 61 13.70 -1.00 5.03
C GLN A 61 13.05 -2.32 5.47
N ASN A 62 12.43 -2.36 6.66
CA ASN A 62 11.72 -3.53 7.16
C ASN A 62 10.56 -3.92 6.23
N ILE A 63 9.75 -2.95 5.80
CA ILE A 63 8.66 -3.19 4.84
C ILE A 63 9.23 -3.72 3.52
N ILE A 64 10.29 -3.11 2.99
CA ILE A 64 10.94 -3.56 1.74
C ILE A 64 11.44 -4.99 1.88
N THR A 65 12.12 -5.35 2.96
CA THR A 65 12.65 -6.70 3.20
C THR A 65 11.53 -7.73 3.26
N ARG A 66 10.49 -7.49 4.06
CA ARG A 66 9.34 -8.40 4.17
C ARG A 66 8.67 -8.64 2.84
N LEU A 67 8.38 -7.57 2.12
CA LEU A 67 7.71 -7.66 0.82
C LEU A 67 8.61 -8.32 -0.23
N SER A 68 9.94 -8.11 -0.17
CA SER A 68 10.92 -8.81 -1.03
C SER A 68 10.96 -10.32 -0.75
N ASN A 69 10.72 -10.72 0.50
CA ASN A 69 10.54 -12.13 0.90
C ASN A 69 9.16 -12.71 0.55
N LYS A 70 8.35 -11.99 -0.24
CA LYS A 70 6.95 -12.35 -0.57
C LYS A 70 6.03 -12.43 0.65
N GLU A 71 6.44 -11.83 1.77
CA GLU A 71 5.58 -11.71 2.93
C GLU A 71 4.52 -10.62 2.73
N THR A 72 3.57 -10.61 3.64
CA THR A 72 2.50 -9.63 3.69
C THR A 72 2.73 -8.67 4.85
N VAL A 73 2.57 -7.38 4.60
CA VAL A 73 2.62 -6.33 5.63
C VAL A 73 1.20 -5.86 5.97
N LYS A 74 0.93 -5.64 7.26
CA LYS A 74 -0.31 -5.01 7.73
C LYS A 74 -0.05 -3.53 7.98
N ILE A 75 -0.80 -2.67 7.30
CA ILE A 75 -0.77 -1.22 7.54
C ILE A 75 -2.06 -0.82 8.26
N VAL A 76 -1.93 -0.44 9.53
CA VAL A 76 -3.05 0.03 10.36
C VAL A 76 -3.40 1.45 9.93
N HIS A 77 -4.61 1.65 9.41
CA HIS A 77 -5.10 2.98 9.02
C HIS A 77 -6.01 3.59 10.10
N GLU A 78 -6.73 2.75 10.84
CA GLU A 78 -7.56 3.14 11.98
C GLU A 78 -7.74 1.92 12.88
N PHE A 79 -7.16 1.89 14.07
CA PHE A 79 -7.23 0.70 14.93
C PHE A 79 -8.68 0.33 15.27
N PRO A 80 -9.10 -0.93 15.12
CA PRO A 80 -8.30 -2.14 14.85
C PRO A 80 -8.14 -2.50 13.35
N TRP A 81 -8.64 -1.68 12.44
CA TRP A 81 -8.63 -1.89 11.00
C TRP A 81 -7.25 -1.68 10.35
N PHE A 82 -6.90 -2.61 9.47
CA PHE A 82 -5.66 -2.58 8.72
C PHE A 82 -5.87 -3.05 7.28
N TRP A 83 -5.03 -2.53 6.38
CA TRP A 83 -4.92 -3.04 5.03
C TRP A 83 -3.83 -4.07 4.92
N ARG A 84 -4.13 -5.12 4.15
CA ARG A 84 -3.15 -6.11 3.75
C ARG A 84 -2.36 -5.58 2.55
N VAL A 85 -1.05 -5.43 2.70
CA VAL A 85 -0.14 -4.92 1.67
C VAL A 85 0.80 -6.01 1.24
N VAL A 86 0.95 -6.19 -0.07
CA VAL A 86 1.88 -7.13 -0.70
C VAL A 86 2.74 -6.40 -1.73
N ALA A 87 3.86 -7.03 -2.13
CA ALA A 87 4.65 -6.56 -3.25
C ALA A 87 3.78 -6.57 -4.52
N LYS A 88 3.89 -5.53 -5.36
CA LYS A 88 3.33 -5.62 -6.70
C LYS A 88 4.18 -6.63 -7.49
N ASN A 89 3.63 -7.82 -7.72
CA ASN A 89 4.22 -8.75 -8.68
C ASN A 89 4.02 -8.19 -10.10
N HIS A 90 5.07 -8.25 -10.92
CA HIS A 90 5.05 -7.84 -12.33
C HIS A 90 3.96 -8.58 -13.10
#